data_AF-A0A954FWE8-F1
#
_entry.id   AF-A0A954FWE8-F1
#
_cell.length_a   1.000
_cell.length_b   1.000
_cell.length_c   1.000
_cell.angle_alpha   90.00
_cell.angle_beta   90.00
_cell.angle_gamma   90.00
#
_symmetry.space_group_name_H-M   'P 1'
#
loop_
_entity.id
_entity.type
_entity.pdbx_description
1 polymer ?
#
loop_
_entity_poly.entity_id
_entity_poly.type
_entity_poly.pdbx_seq_one_letter_code
_entity_poly.pdbx_strand_id
1 'polypeptide(L)'
;RVLLETSRGEEVGEILSSVALLEQTGTPAGSILREFTPADQETLSRQEDVTARVFQDCQTLIRERGMPTEIIDCEQLFDQQTVVLYYLGSRMPALEILAQELNANYAWRIVFHPVDETPAASGCSSGGCGCDQK
;
A
#
# COMPACT_ATOMS: atom_id res chain seq x y z
N ARG A 1 15.19 -5.83 -10.74
CA ARG A 1 14.28 -4.88 -10.05
C ARG A 1 14.33 -3.55 -10.78
N VAL A 2 13.25 -2.80 -10.79
CA VAL A 2 13.14 -1.47 -11.40
C VAL A 2 12.47 -0.51 -10.43
N LEU A 3 12.75 0.77 -10.58
CA LEU A 3 11.98 1.83 -9.94
C LEU A 3 10.87 2.27 -10.90
N LEU A 4 9.66 2.41 -10.39
CA LEU A 4 8.49 2.84 -11.15
C LEU A 4 7.74 3.96 -10.41
N GLU A 5 7.02 4.78 -11.16
CA GLU A 5 6.07 5.75 -10.63
C GLU A 5 4.65 5.22 -10.83
N THR A 6 3.84 5.23 -9.77
CA THR A 6 2.42 4.90 -9.80
C THR A 6 1.59 6.04 -9.23
N SER A 7 0.26 5.87 -9.21
CA SER A 7 -0.64 6.80 -8.52
C SER A 7 -0.36 6.98 -7.02
N ARG A 8 0.40 6.06 -6.40
CA ARG A 8 0.77 6.12 -4.98
C ARG A 8 2.10 6.86 -4.77
N GLY A 9 2.98 6.88 -5.77
CA GLY A 9 4.31 7.48 -5.69
C GLY A 9 5.35 6.61 -6.38
N GLU A 10 6.61 6.75 -5.97
CA GLU A 10 7.69 5.87 -6.43
C GLU A 10 7.64 4.52 -5.68
N GLU A 11 7.78 3.42 -6.43
CA GLU A 11 7.69 2.04 -5.93
C GLU A 11 8.74 1.14 -6.60
N VAL A 12 9.12 0.05 -5.94
CA VAL A 12 10.08 -0.94 -6.48
C VAL A 12 9.33 -2.13 -7.05
N GLY A 13 9.62 -2.47 -8.31
CA GLY A 13 8.99 -3.58 -9.02
C GLY A 13 9.97 -4.59 -9.57
N GLU A 14 9.44 -5.72 -10.00
CA GLU A 14 10.17 -6.74 -10.74
C GLU A 14 9.57 -6.93 -12.13
N ILE A 15 10.44 -7.03 -13.15
CA ILE A 15 10.02 -7.30 -14.52
C ILE A 15 9.84 -8.82 -14.64
N LEU A 16 8.59 -9.27 -14.78
CA LEU A 16 8.26 -10.69 -14.90
C LEU A 16 8.42 -11.24 -16.33
N SER A 17 8.30 -10.37 -17.35
CA SER A 17 8.44 -10.77 -18.75
C SER A 17 8.77 -9.56 -19.63
N SER A 18 9.33 -9.82 -20.81
CA SER A 18 9.49 -8.79 -21.85
C SER A 18 8.13 -8.53 -22.52
N VAL A 19 7.90 -7.28 -22.94
CA VAL A 19 6.68 -6.93 -23.67
C VAL A 19 6.79 -7.49 -25.08
N ALA A 20 6.36 -8.74 -25.27
CA ALA A 20 6.24 -9.35 -26.59
C ALA A 20 5.00 -8.81 -27.29
N LEU A 21 5.10 -7.63 -27.90
CA LEU A 21 4.13 -7.01 -28.81
C LEU A 21 2.65 -7.29 -28.46
N LEU A 22 2.30 -7.27 -27.16
CA LEU A 22 0.93 -7.42 -26.73
C LEU A 22 0.21 -6.14 -27.16
N GLU A 23 -0.90 -6.28 -27.88
CA GLU A 23 -1.82 -5.17 -28.08
C GLU A 23 -2.09 -4.58 -26.69
N GLN A 24 -1.68 -3.32 -26.48
CA GLN A 24 -1.81 -2.64 -25.20
C GLN A 24 -3.29 -2.46 -24.89
N THR A 25 -3.88 -3.48 -24.28
CA THR A 25 -5.28 -3.56 -23.93
C THR A 25 -5.41 -3.13 -22.48
N GLY A 26 -5.26 -1.82 -22.23
CA GLY A 26 -5.46 -1.24 -20.91
C GLY A 26 -4.70 0.07 -20.68
N THR A 27 -5.15 0.81 -19.68
CA THR A 27 -4.40 1.97 -19.16
C THR A 27 -3.30 1.44 -18.23
N PRO A 28 -2.02 1.80 -18.45
CA PRO A 28 -0.95 1.45 -17.54
C PRO A 28 -1.20 2.00 -16.13
N ALA A 29 -1.00 1.18 -15.10
CA ALA A 29 -1.14 1.59 -13.69
C ALA A 29 0.02 2.48 -13.20
N GLY A 30 1.08 2.59 -14.00
CA GLY A 30 2.30 3.34 -13.70
C GLY A 30 3.29 3.30 -14.86
N SER A 31 4.48 3.85 -14.64
CA SER A 31 5.56 3.88 -15.62
C SER A 31 6.90 3.50 -15.00
N ILE A 32 7.73 2.77 -15.76
CA ILE A 32 9.08 2.41 -15.30
C ILE A 32 9.97 3.65 -15.46
N LEU A 33 10.64 4.06 -14.38
CA LEU A 33 11.55 5.19 -14.37
C LEU A 33 12.97 4.78 -14.78
N ARG A 34 13.52 3.76 -14.09
CA ARG A 34 14.90 3.29 -14.30
C ARG A 34 15.17 1.92 -13.69
N GLU A 35 16.32 1.35 -14.04
CA GLU A 35 16.86 0.18 -13.34
C GLU A 35 17.18 0.50 -11.87
N PHE A 36 16.97 -0.51 -11.02
CA PHE A 36 17.27 -0.43 -9.60
C PHE A 36 18.79 -0.42 -9.36
N THR A 37 19.26 0.49 -8.51
CA THR A 37 20.69 0.74 -8.25
C THR A 37 21.09 0.32 -6.83
N PRO A 38 22.39 0.16 -6.54
CA PRO A 38 22.85 -0.13 -5.18
C PRO A 38 22.46 0.94 -4.14
N ALA A 39 22.36 2.21 -4.52
CA ALA A 39 21.90 3.29 -3.63
C ALA A 39 20.43 3.13 -3.23
N ASP A 40 19.61 2.55 -4.12
CA ASP A 40 18.21 2.23 -3.82
C ASP A 40 18.12 1.07 -2.84
N GLN A 41 19.06 0.12 -2.88
CA GLN A 41 19.14 -0.97 -1.90
C GLN A 41 19.42 -0.46 -0.50
N GLU A 42 20.33 0.49 -0.35
CA GLU A 42 20.62 1.14 0.94
C GLU A 42 19.38 1.88 1.45
N THR A 43 18.65 2.54 0.55
CA THR A 43 17.38 3.19 0.86
C THR A 43 16.35 2.20 1.42
N LEU A 44 16.16 1.04 0.77
CA LEU A 44 15.24 0.00 1.25
C LEU A 44 15.64 -0.52 2.64
N SER A 45 16.93 -0.78 2.87
CA SER A 45 17.38 -1.25 4.19
C SER A 45 17.11 -0.25 5.31
N ARG A 46 17.18 1.06 5.02
CA ARG A 46 16.81 2.10 6.00
C ARG A 46 15.30 2.16 6.25
N GLN A 47 14.49 1.87 5.23
CA GLN A 47 13.02 1.87 5.37
C GLN A 47 12.56 0.82 6.37
N GLU A 48 13.18 -0.37 6.40
CA GLU A 48 12.80 -1.46 7.32
C GLU A 48 12.86 -1.02 8.80
N ASP A 49 13.90 -0.29 9.20
CA ASP A 49 14.03 0.22 10.57
C ASP A 49 12.97 1.29 10.89
N VAL A 50 12.67 2.16 9.92
CA VAL A 50 11.70 3.25 10.05
C VAL A 50 10.29 2.67 10.18
N THR A 51 9.89 1.77 9.29
CA THR A 51 8.57 1.16 9.28
C THR A 51 8.35 0.33 10.53
N ALA A 52 9.34 -0.46 10.97
CA ALA A 52 9.25 -1.22 12.21
C ALA A 52 8.98 -0.32 13.43
N ARG A 53 9.68 0.82 13.53
CA ARG A 53 9.49 1.77 14.62
C ARG A 53 8.11 2.42 14.59
N VAL A 54 7.69 2.95 13.45
CA VAL A 54 6.37 3.61 13.31
C VAL A 54 5.24 2.62 13.60
N PHE A 55 5.36 1.39 13.13
CA PHE A 55 4.40 0.31 13.37
C PHE A 55 4.26 0.00 14.87
N GLN A 56 5.38 -0.13 15.59
CA GLN A 56 5.38 -0.39 17.03
C GLN A 56 4.77 0.76 17.84
N ASP A 57 5.15 2.00 17.53
CA ASP A 57 4.61 3.18 18.21
C ASP A 57 3.10 3.30 17.98
N CYS A 58 2.63 3.09 16.75
CA CYS A 58 1.21 3.14 16.42
C CYS A 58 0.41 2.05 17.14
N GLN A 59 0.89 0.80 17.14
CA GLN A 59 0.24 -0.29 17.88
C GLN A 59 0.16 -0.01 19.39
N THR A 60 1.20 0.59 19.96
CA THR A 60 1.21 0.96 21.38
C THR A 60 0.14 2.00 21.68
N LEU A 61 0.05 3.07 20.88
CA LEU A 61 -0.96 4.12 21.05
C LEU A 61 -2.39 3.59 20.89
N ILE A 62 -2.63 2.71 19.92
CA ILE A 62 -3.93 2.06 19.70
C ILE A 62 -4.34 1.24 20.92
N ARG A 63 -3.41 0.45 21.47
CA ARG A 63 -3.63 -0.39 22.64
C ARG A 63 -3.91 0.45 23.89
N GLU A 64 -3.13 1.49 24.14
CA GLU A 64 -3.31 2.39 25.29
C GLU A 64 -4.65 3.13 25.25
N ARG A 65 -5.15 3.44 24.05
CA ARG A 65 -6.44 4.12 23.85
C ARG A 65 -7.63 3.17 23.77
N GLY A 66 -7.40 1.86 23.77
CA GLY A 66 -8.46 0.85 23.65
C GLY A 66 -9.24 0.95 22.34
N MET A 67 -8.58 1.36 21.24
CA MET A 67 -9.24 1.47 19.95
C MET A 67 -9.53 0.07 19.37
N PRO A 68 -10.73 -0.17 18.80
CA PRO A 68 -11.12 -1.47 18.25
C PRO A 68 -10.55 -1.69 16.84
N THR A 69 -9.27 -1.38 16.64
CA THR A 69 -8.58 -1.42 15.35
C THR A 69 -7.27 -2.15 15.49
N GLU A 70 -6.90 -2.91 14.47
CA GLU A 70 -5.60 -3.58 14.37
C GLU A 70 -4.85 -3.08 13.13
N ILE A 71 -3.60 -2.67 13.32
CA ILE A 71 -2.69 -2.35 12.21
C ILE A 71 -2.09 -3.67 11.74
N ILE A 72 -2.24 -3.96 10.45
CA ILE A 72 -1.77 -5.20 9.84
C ILE A 72 -0.43 -5.04 9.14
N ASP A 73 -0.11 -3.84 8.64
CA ASP A 73 1.14 -3.60 7.92
C ASP A 73 1.56 -2.12 7.95
N CYS A 74 2.84 -1.86 7.71
CA CYS A 74 3.42 -0.52 7.62
C CYS A 74 4.45 -0.46 6.49
N GLU A 75 4.25 0.49 5.59
CA GLU A 75 5.10 0.68 4.42
C GLU A 75 5.60 2.13 4.36
N GLN A 76 6.86 2.33 3.98
CA GLN A 76 7.36 3.65 3.61
C GLN A 76 7.45 3.69 2.09
N LEU A 77 6.81 4.70 1.48
CA LEU A 77 6.91 4.90 0.04
C LEU A 77 8.36 5.20 -0.35
N PHE A 78 8.72 4.90 -1.59
CA PHE A 78 10.12 5.03 -2.03
C PHE A 78 10.61 6.48 -2.03
N ASP A 79 9.69 7.45 -2.10
CA ASP A 79 9.98 8.88 -1.95
C ASP A 79 10.59 9.25 -0.57
N GLN A 80 10.52 8.34 0.40
CA GLN A 80 10.96 8.51 1.79
C GLN A 80 10.25 9.64 2.54
N GLN A 81 9.14 10.13 2.01
CA GLN A 81 8.34 11.21 2.59
C GLN A 81 7.08 10.64 3.24
N THR A 82 6.50 9.59 2.69
CA THR A 82 5.20 9.08 3.14
C THR A 82 5.33 7.70 3.78
N VAL A 83 4.67 7.51 4.92
CA VAL A 83 4.51 6.22 5.59
C VAL A 83 3.03 5.86 5.63
N VAL A 84 2.68 4.68 5.12
CA VAL A 84 1.31 4.16 5.03
C VAL A 84 1.14 3.06 6.06
N LEU A 85 0.17 3.23 6.96
CA LEU A 85 -0.26 2.23 7.93
C LEU A 85 -1.56 1.57 7.44
N TYR A 86 -1.51 0.26 7.21
CA TYR A 86 -2.66 -0.51 6.79
C TYR A 86 -3.39 -1.08 7.99
N TYR A 87 -4.73 -1.00 8.00
CA TYR A 87 -5.55 -1.50 9.10
C TYR A 87 -6.81 -2.17 8.58
N LEU A 88 -7.34 -3.12 9.36
CA LEU A 88 -8.56 -3.83 8.99
C LEU A 88 -9.81 -3.00 9.31
N GLY A 89 -10.74 -2.99 8.36
CA GLY A 89 -12.06 -2.38 8.52
C GLY A 89 -12.23 -1.12 7.68
N SER A 90 -13.22 -0.31 8.06
CA SER A 90 -13.64 0.87 7.30
C SER A 90 -13.02 2.16 7.85
N ARG A 91 -13.12 3.25 7.08
CA ARG A 91 -12.54 4.55 7.44
C ARG A 91 -12.99 5.04 8.82
N MET A 92 -12.04 5.20 9.74
CA MET A 92 -12.29 5.69 11.11
C MET A 92 -11.74 7.10 11.34
N PRO A 93 -12.57 8.11 11.65
CA PRO A 93 -12.10 9.48 11.93
C PRO A 93 -11.09 9.57 13.08
N ALA A 94 -11.16 8.66 14.05
CA ALA A 94 -10.20 8.61 15.17
C ALA A 94 -8.75 8.35 14.70
N LEU A 95 -8.55 7.58 13.63
CA LEU A 95 -7.22 7.33 13.06
C LEU A 95 -6.65 8.55 12.34
N GLU A 96 -7.50 9.46 11.84
CA GLU A 96 -7.03 10.71 11.24
C GLU A 96 -6.45 11.66 12.29
N ILE A 97 -7.04 11.68 13.49
CA ILE A 97 -6.50 12.42 14.64
C ILE A 97 -5.17 11.79 15.09
N LEU A 98 -5.12 10.47 15.19
CA LEU A 98 -3.88 9.74 15.50
C LEU A 98 -2.79 10.02 14.45
N ALA A 99 -3.16 10.10 13.17
CA ALA A 99 -2.24 10.47 12.10
C ALA A 99 -1.66 11.86 12.35
N GLN A 100 -2.47 12.86 12.69
CA GLN A 100 -1.99 14.23 12.96
C GLN A 100 -1.00 14.26 14.13
N GLU A 101 -1.26 13.50 15.20
CA GLU A 101 -0.36 13.41 16.34
C GLU A 101 0.97 12.73 16.00
N LEU A 102 0.92 11.63 15.24
CA LEU A 102 2.13 10.97 14.75
C LEU A 102 2.92 11.88 13.81
N ASN A 103 2.25 12.59 12.89
CA ASN A 103 2.86 13.58 12.00
C ASN A 103 3.54 14.74 12.74
N ALA A 104 3.15 15.04 13.99
CA ALA A 104 3.83 16.05 14.80
C ALA A 104 5.17 15.57 15.40
N ASN A 105 5.33 14.26 15.55
CA ASN A 105 6.51 13.62 16.15
C ASN A 105 7.48 13.05 15.11
N TYR A 106 7.04 12.93 13.86
CA TYR A 106 7.79 12.32 12.78
C TYR A 106 8.08 13.32 11.65
N ALA A 107 9.23 13.16 10.99
CA ALA A 107 9.57 13.95 9.80
C ALA A 107 8.84 13.47 8.53
N TRP A 108 8.10 12.38 8.63
CA TRP A 108 7.38 11.73 7.53
C TRP A 108 5.88 12.01 7.62
N ARG A 109 5.24 12.04 6.46
CA ARG A 109 3.78 12.09 6.33
C ARG A 109 3.20 10.71 6.60
N ILE A 110 2.60 10.51 7.77
CA ILE A 110 1.92 9.27 8.14
C ILE A 110 0.45 9.33 7.71
N VAL A 111 0.00 8.30 6.99
CA VAL A 111 -1.38 8.13 6.52
C VAL A 111 -1.89 6.74 6.87
N PHE A 112 -3.20 6.61 7.08
CA PHE A 112 -3.85 5.32 7.33
C PHE A 112 -4.67 4.89 6.12
N HIS A 113 -4.54 3.62 5.74
CA HIS A 113 -5.28 3.03 4.63
C HIS A 113 -6.12 1.85 5.13
N PRO A 114 -7.46 1.89 5.00
CA PRO A 114 -8.31 0.75 5.36
C PRO A 114 -8.12 -0.40 4.37
N VAL A 115 -8.18 -1.62 4.87
CA VAL A 115 -8.22 -2.85 4.07
C VAL A 115 -9.48 -3.60 4.47
N ASP A 116 -10.35 -3.84 3.50
CA ASP A 116 -11.57 -4.61 3.70
C ASP A 116 -11.25 -6.10 3.80
N GLU A 117 -11.86 -6.79 4.76
CA GLU A 117 -11.72 -8.24 4.97
C GLU A 117 -12.36 -9.08 3.87
N THR A 118 -13.28 -8.49 3.10
CA THR A 118 -13.88 -9.14 1.94
C THR A 118 -12.95 -8.98 0.74
N PRO A 119 -12.32 -10.06 0.22
CA PRO A 119 -11.74 -9.99 -1.11
C PRO A 119 -12.87 -9.54 -2.04
N ALA A 120 -12.64 -8.45 -2.77
CA ALA A 120 -13.59 -7.95 -3.75
C ALA A 120 -14.09 -9.15 -4.55
N ALA A 121 -15.36 -9.51 -4.34
CA ALA A 121 -15.99 -10.60 -5.05
C ALA A 121 -15.83 -10.27 -6.53
N SER A 122 -14.90 -10.98 -7.16
CA SER A 122 -14.66 -10.92 -8.59
C SER A 122 -16.01 -10.98 -9.26
N GLY A 123 -16.30 -10.00 -10.12
CA GLY A 123 -17.59 -9.82 -10.74
C GLY A 123 -18.11 -11.13 -11.33
N CYS A 124 -19.02 -11.78 -10.61
CA CYS A 124 -19.99 -12.65 -11.23
C CYS A 124 -21.09 -11.73 -11.71
N SER A 125 -20.89 -11.17 -12.90
CA SER A 125 -22.01 -10.73 -13.71
C SER A 125 -22.88 -11.97 -13.93
N SER A 126 -23.91 -12.14 -13.11
CA SER A 126 -25.02 -13.04 -13.38
C SER A 126 -25.87 -12.42 -14.51
N GLY A 127 -25.22 -12.26 -15.67
CA GLY A 127 -25.88 -12.17 -16.96
C GLY A 127 -26.42 -13.57 -17.26
N GLY A 128 -27.72 -13.64 -17.53
CA GLY A 128 -28.42 -14.88 -17.80
C GLY A 128 -27.74 -15.69 -18.90
N CYS A 129 -27.58 -16.98 -18.64
CA CYS A 129 -27.41 -17.97 -19.68
C CYS A 129 -28.54 -18.99 -19.49
N GLY A 130 -29.53 -18.91 -20.37
CA GLY A 130 -30.46 -20.00 -20.56
C GLY A 130 -29.70 -21.15 -21.21
N CYS A 131 -29.60 -22.26 -20.50
CA CYS A 131 -29.30 -23.56 -21.09
C CYS A 131 -30.53 -24.44 -20.91
N ASP A 132 -31.42 -24.33 -21.90
CA ASP A 132 -32.36 -25.37 -22.28
C ASP A 132 -31.54 -26.55 -22.83
N GLN A 133 -31.59 -27.72 -22.16
CA GLN A 133 -31.67 -28.99 -22.88
C GLN A 133 -32.05 -30.18 -22.01
N LYS A 134 -33.22 -30.73 -22.39
CA LYS A 134 -33.78 -32.09 -22.21
C LYS A 134 -34.48 -32.45 -20.91
#